data_AF-A0A9E4B8W5-F1
#
_entry.id   AF-A0A9E4B8W5-F1
#
_cell.length_a   1.000
_cell.length_b   1.000
_cell.length_c   1.000
_cell.angle_alpha   90.00
_cell.angle_beta   90.00
_cell.angle_gamma   90.00
#
_symmetry.space_group_name_H-M   'P 1'
#
loop_
_entity.id
_entity.type
_entity.pdbx_description
1 polymer ?
#
loop_
_entity_poly.entity_id
_entity_poly.type
_entity_poly.pdbx_seq_one_letter_code
_entity_poly.pdbx_strand_id
1 'polypeptide(L)'
;MPQSDSTPTERRAAASDMIDKLMRLAALKLEADEREMLKDNLDRIVALIDAMRSADTDGIEPLDHPLDGVQPLRPDQVTEDIDRDRFQGLAPAARDGLYLVPRVVDAVASAGAPRIRSANAPRRARPGKRA
;
A
#
# COMPACT_ATOMS: atom_id res chain seq x y z
N MET A 1 -12.66 4.91 25.92
CA MET A 1 -11.28 5.34 25.59
C MET A 1 -11.40 6.43 24.54
N PRO A 2 -11.29 7.72 24.88
CA PRO A 2 -11.28 8.78 23.89
C PRO A 2 -9.85 8.92 23.34
N GLN A 3 -9.65 8.63 22.06
CA GLN A 3 -8.42 9.04 21.41
C GLN A 3 -8.54 10.53 21.09
N SER A 4 -7.72 11.31 21.79
CA SER A 4 -7.38 12.67 21.46
C SER A 4 -6.78 12.72 20.06
N ASP A 5 -7.44 13.35 19.10
CA ASP A 5 -6.78 13.75 17.87
C ASP A 5 -7.14 15.20 17.51
N SER A 6 -6.20 16.07 17.89
CA SER A 6 -5.76 17.25 17.14
C SER A 6 -6.77 18.39 16.87
N THR A 7 -6.53 19.52 17.53
CA THR A 7 -7.08 20.85 17.18
C THR A 7 -6.82 21.18 15.69
N PRO A 8 -7.79 21.71 14.91
CA PRO A 8 -7.61 21.85 13.46
C PRO A 8 -6.84 23.09 12.98
N THR A 9 -6.39 23.99 13.86
CA THR A 9 -6.06 25.36 13.45
C THR A 9 -4.56 25.63 13.16
N GLU A 10 -3.63 24.74 13.51
CA GLU A 10 -2.19 25.10 13.53
C GLU A 10 -1.33 24.73 12.32
N ARG A 11 -1.80 23.96 11.33
CA ARG A 11 -0.95 23.61 10.16
C ARG A 11 -1.34 24.41 8.92
N ARG A 12 -0.97 25.69 8.93
CA ARG A 12 -1.11 26.59 7.77
C ARG A 12 -0.06 26.26 6.69
N ALA A 13 -0.55 26.16 5.45
CA ALA A 13 0.17 25.85 4.20
C ALA A 13 0.85 24.48 4.20
N ALA A 14 0.78 23.77 3.07
CA ALA A 14 1.58 22.58 2.86
C ALA A 14 3.08 22.95 2.88
N ALA A 15 3.70 22.86 4.06
CA ALA A 15 5.14 23.02 4.23
C ALA A 15 5.87 22.01 3.34
N SER A 16 7.03 22.39 2.78
CA SER A 16 7.80 21.52 1.86
C SER A 16 8.03 20.12 2.46
N ASP A 17 8.36 20.05 3.75
CA ASP A 17 8.56 18.81 4.51
C ASP A 17 7.31 17.90 4.51
N MET A 18 6.11 18.47 4.52
CA MET A 18 4.86 17.73 4.44
C MET A 18 4.65 17.13 3.05
N ILE A 19 4.97 17.87 1.99
CA ILE A 19 4.92 17.36 0.61
C ILE A 19 5.92 16.22 0.44
N ASP A 20 7.15 16.35 0.96
CA ASP A 20 8.13 15.26 0.95
C ASP A 20 7.62 14.00 1.67
N LYS A 21 6.97 14.19 2.84
CA LYS A 21 6.37 13.09 3.57
C LYS A 21 5.26 12.41 2.76
N LEU A 22 4.38 13.18 2.13
CA LEU A 22 3.28 12.66 1.30
C LEU A 22 3.80 11.90 0.09
N MET A 23 4.80 12.45 -0.61
CA MET A 23 5.43 11.77 -1.76
C MET A 23 6.03 10.42 -1.35
N ARG A 24 6.73 10.37 -0.21
CA ARG A 24 7.28 9.11 0.30
C ARG A 24 6.19 8.08 0.63
N LEU A 25 5.09 8.50 1.23
CA LEU A 25 3.97 7.61 1.57
C LEU A 25 3.23 7.10 0.32
N ALA A 26 3.07 7.96 -0.69
CA ALA A 26 2.43 7.61 -1.95
C ALA A 26 3.38 6.92 -2.94
N ALA A 27 4.66 6.73 -2.58
CA ALA A 27 5.71 6.22 -3.46
C ALA A 27 5.84 7.00 -4.78
N LEU A 28 5.66 8.33 -4.73
CA LEU A 28 5.77 9.23 -5.88
C LEU A 28 7.14 9.92 -5.89
N LYS A 29 7.70 10.06 -7.09
CA LYS A 29 8.87 10.91 -7.35
C LYS A 29 8.42 12.01 -8.31
N LEU A 30 8.59 13.26 -7.90
CA LEU A 30 8.19 14.46 -8.62
C LEU A 30 9.38 15.39 -8.76
N GLU A 31 9.42 16.12 -9.86
CA GLU A 31 10.39 17.18 -10.09
C GLU A 31 10.01 18.47 -9.32
N ALA A 32 10.91 19.45 -9.29
CA ALA A 32 10.75 20.63 -8.41
C ALA A 32 9.57 21.53 -8.81
N ASP A 33 9.29 21.65 -10.10
CA ASP A 33 8.16 22.37 -10.67
C ASP A 33 6.82 21.68 -10.38
N GLU A 34 6.76 20.36 -10.56
CA GLU A 34 5.58 19.55 -10.23
C GLU A 34 5.23 19.62 -8.74
N ARG A 35 6.25 19.73 -7.88
CA ARG A 35 6.09 19.87 -6.43
C ARG A 35 5.44 21.19 -6.03
N GLU A 36 5.87 22.31 -6.61
CA GLU A 36 5.24 23.61 -6.34
C GLU A 36 3.79 23.64 -6.84
N MET A 37 3.53 23.07 -8.02
CA MET A 37 2.15 22.92 -8.52
C MET A 37 1.29 22.05 -7.59
N LEU A 38 1.83 20.93 -7.10
CA LEU A 38 1.12 20.05 -6.18
C LEU A 38 0.77 20.76 -4.87
N LYS A 39 1.70 21.57 -4.35
CA LYS A 39 1.49 22.36 -3.13
C LYS A 39 0.30 23.32 -3.29
N ASP A 40 0.29 24.12 -4.36
CA ASP A 40 -0.80 25.05 -4.64
C ASP A 40 -2.15 24.33 -4.82
N ASN A 41 -2.14 23.19 -5.51
CA ASN A 41 -3.34 22.39 -5.72
C ASN A 41 -3.87 21.78 -4.40
N LEU A 42 -2.96 21.30 -3.55
CA LEU A 42 -3.31 20.72 -2.25
C LEU A 42 -3.90 21.79 -1.32
N ASP A 43 -3.31 22.99 -1.27
CA ASP A 43 -3.82 24.11 -0.49
C ASP A 43 -5.26 24.47 -0.90
N ARG A 44 -5.56 24.46 -2.22
CA ARG A 44 -6.93 24.67 -2.73
C ARG A 44 -7.91 23.56 -2.33
N ILE A 45 -7.49 22.30 -2.40
CA ILE A 45 -8.33 21.15 -2.02
C ILE A 45 -8.63 21.17 -0.52
N VAL A 46 -7.63 21.46 0.32
CA VAL A 46 -7.81 21.56 1.77
C VAL A 46 -8.75 22.71 2.11
N ALA A 47 -8.62 23.87 1.46
CA ALA A 47 -9.54 24.98 1.64
C ALA A 47 -11.00 24.61 1.28
N LEU A 48 -11.20 23.80 0.24
CA LEU A 48 -12.53 23.28 -0.11
C LEU A 48 -13.08 22.34 0.98
N ILE A 49 -12.25 21.44 1.51
CA ILE A 49 -12.64 20.53 2.60
C ILE A 49 -12.99 21.33 3.87
N ASP A 50 -12.24 22.38 4.18
CA ASP A 50 -12.52 23.24 5.33
C ASP A 50 -13.87 23.96 5.20
N ALA A 51 -14.29 24.32 3.98
CA ALA A 51 -15.64 24.85 3.76
C ALA A 51 -16.73 23.82 4.10
N MET A 52 -16.48 22.52 3.87
CA MET A 52 -17.42 21.44 4.22
C MET A 52 -17.56 21.24 5.73
N ARG A 53 -16.56 21.63 6.54
CA ARG A 53 -16.63 21.56 8.02
C ARG A 53 -17.68 22.50 8.63
N SER A 54 -18.27 23.41 7.84
CA SER A 54 -19.36 24.27 8.29
C SER A 54 -20.68 23.53 8.53
N ALA A 55 -20.83 22.32 7.98
CA ALA A 55 -21.98 21.47 8.25
C ALA A 55 -21.87 20.87 9.67
N ASP A 56 -22.93 21.02 10.46
CA ASP A 56 -23.06 20.35 11.75
C ASP A 56 -23.27 18.84 11.53
N THR A 57 -22.40 18.04 12.12
CA THR A 57 -22.42 16.58 12.06
C THR A 57 -22.43 15.93 13.45
N ASP A 58 -22.71 16.72 14.49
CA ASP A 58 -22.76 16.21 15.86
C ASP A 58 -23.86 15.15 16.00
N GLY A 59 -23.44 13.95 16.42
CA GLY A 59 -24.34 12.80 16.59
C GLY A 59 -24.78 12.12 15.28
N ILE A 60 -24.18 12.46 14.14
CA ILE A 60 -24.40 11.76 12.86
C ILE A 60 -23.38 10.63 12.73
N GLU A 61 -23.87 9.40 12.59
CA GLU A 61 -23.02 8.24 12.29
C GLU A 61 -22.45 8.34 10.86
N PRO A 62 -21.15 8.10 10.65
CA PRO A 62 -20.54 8.08 9.32
C PRO A 62 -21.18 7.04 8.39
N LEU A 63 -21.31 7.39 7.10
CA LEU A 63 -21.78 6.48 6.07
C LEU A 63 -20.61 5.73 5.43
N ASP A 64 -20.38 4.48 5.83
CA ASP A 64 -19.26 3.65 5.31
C ASP A 64 -19.56 3.04 3.93
N HIS A 65 -20.77 2.53 3.75
CA HIS A 65 -21.23 1.92 2.50
C HIS A 65 -22.62 2.50 2.17
N PRO A 66 -22.87 2.91 0.91
CA PRO A 66 -24.15 3.52 0.53
C PRO A 66 -25.32 2.52 0.49
N LEU A 67 -25.01 1.22 0.43
CA LEU A 67 -25.99 0.15 0.47
C LEU A 67 -25.86 -0.59 1.79
N ASP A 68 -27.00 -0.92 2.39
CA ASP A 68 -27.05 -1.78 3.57
C ASP A 68 -26.63 -3.20 3.18
N GLY A 69 -25.35 -3.51 3.42
CA GLY A 69 -24.76 -4.80 3.12
C GLY A 69 -24.53 -5.61 4.38
N VAL A 70 -25.01 -6.85 4.41
CA VAL A 70 -24.49 -7.86 5.34
C VAL A 70 -23.14 -8.36 4.81
N GLN A 71 -22.22 -8.74 5.69
CA GLN A 71 -20.93 -9.31 5.28
C GLN A 71 -21.15 -10.68 4.62
N PRO A 72 -20.98 -10.83 3.28
CA PRO A 72 -21.10 -12.13 2.65
C PRO A 72 -19.89 -12.96 3.04
N LEU A 73 -20.12 -14.17 3.54
CA LEU A 73 -19.05 -15.11 3.84
C LEU A 73 -18.71 -15.92 2.60
N ARG A 74 -17.42 -16.02 2.28
CA ARG A 74 -16.91 -16.94 1.27
C ARG A 74 -16.80 -18.34 1.89
N PRO A 75 -17.30 -19.40 1.23
CA PRO A 75 -17.06 -20.78 1.69
C PRO A 75 -15.56 -21.10 1.67
N ASP A 76 -15.10 -21.89 2.63
CA ASP A 76 -13.72 -22.37 2.70
C ASP A 76 -13.52 -23.56 1.76
N GLN A 77 -13.46 -23.29 0.47
CA GLN A 77 -13.26 -24.27 -0.59
C GLN A 77 -12.13 -23.79 -1.50
N VAL A 78 -11.26 -24.70 -1.89
CA VAL A 78 -10.20 -24.42 -2.88
C VAL A 78 -10.85 -24.29 -4.25
N THR A 79 -10.59 -23.19 -4.94
CA THR A 79 -11.18 -22.89 -6.26
C THR A 79 -10.14 -22.63 -7.34
N GLU A 80 -8.86 -22.57 -6.95
CA GLU A 80 -7.81 -21.99 -7.76
C GLU A 80 -7.05 -23.03 -8.60
N ASP A 81 -7.06 -22.84 -9.92
CA ASP A 81 -6.07 -23.41 -10.83
C ASP A 81 -4.98 -22.35 -11.11
N ILE A 82 -3.72 -22.67 -10.77
CA ILE A 82 -2.60 -21.73 -10.94
C ILE A 82 -1.94 -21.93 -12.30
N ASP A 83 -2.25 -21.05 -13.24
CA ASP A 83 -1.56 -20.94 -14.53
C ASP A 83 -0.38 -19.96 -14.44
N ARG A 84 0.79 -20.51 -14.08
CA ARG A 84 2.01 -19.73 -13.86
C ARG A 84 2.44 -18.96 -15.11
N ASP A 85 2.36 -19.58 -16.28
CA ASP A 85 2.84 -18.98 -17.53
C ASP A 85 1.96 -17.79 -17.92
N ARG A 86 0.63 -17.94 -17.79
CA ARG A 86 -0.31 -16.84 -17.99
C ARG A 86 -0.10 -15.69 -17.02
N PHE A 87 0.09 -15.97 -15.72
CA PHE A 87 0.25 -14.91 -14.72
C PHE A 87 1.59 -14.18 -14.81
N GLN A 88 2.64 -14.85 -15.30
CA GLN A 88 3.97 -14.25 -15.46
C GLN A 88 4.16 -13.57 -16.82
N GLY A 89 3.29 -13.83 -17.80
CA GLY A 89 3.35 -13.19 -19.12
C GLY A 89 3.22 -11.66 -19.10
N LEU A 90 2.60 -11.08 -18.05
CA LEU A 90 2.50 -9.63 -17.84
C LEU A 90 3.59 -9.07 -16.91
N ALA A 91 4.44 -9.92 -16.36
CA ALA A 91 5.48 -9.50 -15.43
C ALA A 91 6.59 -8.74 -16.17
N PRO A 92 7.06 -7.58 -15.67
CA PRO A 92 8.23 -6.90 -16.22
C PRO A 92 9.49 -7.76 -16.21
N ALA A 93 9.65 -8.61 -15.19
CA ALA A 93 10.74 -9.58 -15.11
C ALA A 93 10.31 -10.79 -14.26
N ALA A 94 10.50 -11.98 -14.82
CA ALA A 94 10.31 -13.25 -14.13
C ALA A 94 11.43 -14.23 -14.50
N ARG A 95 11.85 -15.07 -13.54
CA ARG A 95 12.83 -16.14 -13.77
C ARG A 95 12.56 -17.32 -12.86
N ASP A 96 12.70 -18.54 -13.39
CA ASP A 96 12.51 -19.79 -12.64
C ASP A 96 11.13 -19.86 -11.93
N GLY A 97 10.13 -19.20 -12.51
CA GLY A 97 8.79 -19.11 -11.93
C GLY A 97 8.64 -18.10 -10.78
N LEU A 98 9.56 -17.15 -10.63
CA LEU A 98 9.55 -16.10 -9.60
C LEU A 98 9.49 -14.72 -10.25
N TYR A 99 8.78 -13.78 -9.62
CA TYR A 99 8.82 -12.36 -9.99
C TYR A 99 10.12 -11.75 -9.45
N LEU A 100 10.86 -11.07 -10.32
CA LEU A 100 12.12 -10.45 -9.94
C LEU A 100 11.86 -9.01 -9.49
N VAL A 101 12.35 -8.68 -8.29
CA VAL A 101 12.36 -7.32 -7.76
C VAL A 101 13.79 -6.90 -7.43
N PRO A 102 14.14 -5.61 -7.53
CA PRO A 102 15.42 -5.11 -7.05
C PRO A 102 15.61 -5.44 -5.57
N ARG A 103 16.77 -6.01 -5.23
CA ARG A 103 17.12 -6.28 -3.83
C ARG A 103 17.37 -4.96 -3.12
N VAL A 104 16.61 -4.69 -2.06
CA VAL A 104 16.93 -3.61 -1.13
C VAL A 104 18.05 -4.12 -0.21
N VAL A 105 19.28 -3.70 -0.48
CA VAL A 105 20.36 -3.70 0.52
C VAL A 105 20.48 -2.25 0.98
N ASP A 106 20.45 -2.04 2.28
CA ASP A 106 20.67 -0.70 2.84
C ASP A 106 22.00 -0.17 2.29
N ALA A 107 22.03 1.12 1.94
CA ALA A 107 23.24 1.82 1.51
C ALA A 107 24.21 2.04 2.70
N VAL A 108 24.48 0.98 3.45
CA VAL A 108 25.53 0.90 4.46
C VAL A 108 26.31 -0.40 4.19
N ALA A 109 27.53 -0.18 3.71
CA ALA A 109 28.66 -1.12 3.66
C ALA A 109 28.62 -2.28 2.63
N SER A 110 29.65 -2.24 1.79
CA SER A 110 30.24 -3.40 1.13
C SER A 110 30.50 -4.54 2.12
N ALA A 111 30.12 -5.76 1.71
CA ALA A 111 30.82 -7.04 1.93
C ALA A 111 29.80 -8.19 2.07
N GLY A 112 29.98 -9.23 1.24
CA GLY A 112 29.43 -10.57 1.48
C GLY A 112 27.96 -10.76 1.09
N ALA A 113 27.71 -11.13 -0.18
CA ALA A 113 26.41 -11.64 -0.59
C ALA A 113 26.09 -12.97 0.15
N PRO A 114 24.94 -13.09 0.84
CA PRO A 114 24.52 -14.38 1.38
C PRO A 114 23.91 -15.22 0.24
N ARG A 115 24.42 -16.45 0.08
CA ARG A 115 23.95 -17.43 -0.91
C ARG A 115 22.55 -17.90 -0.52
N ILE A 116 21.51 -17.44 -1.22
CA ILE A 116 20.18 -18.03 -1.14
C ILE A 116 20.32 -19.47 -1.66
N ARG A 117 20.01 -20.47 -0.81
CA ARG A 117 19.98 -21.87 -1.23
C ARG A 117 18.96 -22.00 -2.35
N SER A 118 19.38 -22.58 -3.47
CA SER A 118 18.50 -23.01 -4.56
C SER A 118 17.29 -23.73 -3.98
N ALA A 119 16.09 -23.22 -4.27
CA ALA A 119 14.83 -23.83 -3.87
C ALA A 119 14.52 -25.13 -4.66
N ASN A 120 15.42 -25.58 -5.53
CA ASN A 120 15.29 -26.81 -6.29
C ASN A 120 15.85 -28.03 -5.51
N ALA A 121 15.31 -28.28 -4.32
CA ALA A 121 15.49 -29.54 -3.62
C ALA A 121 14.22 -30.39 -3.81
N PRO A 122 14.31 -31.65 -4.28
CA PRO A 122 13.14 -32.50 -4.45
C PRO A 122 12.44 -32.69 -3.10
N ARG A 123 11.15 -32.36 -3.04
CA ARG A 123 10.32 -32.55 -1.85
C ARG A 123 10.34 -34.03 -1.47
N ARG A 124 10.96 -34.38 -0.35
CA ARG A 124 10.86 -35.74 0.23
C ARG A 124 9.39 -36.06 0.43
N ALA A 125 8.90 -37.10 -0.24
CA ALA A 125 7.57 -37.63 -0.04
C ALA A 125 7.39 -38.00 1.45
N ARG A 126 6.35 -37.46 2.09
CA ARG A 126 5.94 -37.92 3.42
C ARG A 126 5.38 -39.34 3.27
N PRO A 127 5.88 -40.35 4.02
CA PRO A 127 5.27 -41.66 3.99
C PRO A 127 3.84 -41.57 4.52
N GLY A 128 2.89 -42.07 3.73
CA GLY A 128 1.46 -42.00 4.03
C GLY A 128 1.13 -42.73 5.33
N LYS A 129 0.42 -42.03 6.23
CA LYS A 129 -0.37 -42.69 7.26
C LYS A 129 -1.53 -43.39 6.55
N ARG A 130 -1.41 -44.69 6.33
CA ARG A 130 -2.56 -45.57 6.09
C ARG A 130 -3.34 -45.68 7.41
N ALA A 131 -4.67 -45.73 7.24
CA ALA A 131 -5.75 -46.18 8.13
C ALA A 131 -5.40 -46.42 9.61
#